data_AF-A0AAP8N6Y2-F1
#
_entry.id   AF-A0AAP8N6Y2-F1
#
_cell.length_a   1.000
_cell.length_b   1.000
_cell.length_c   1.000
_cell.angle_alpha   90.00
_cell.angle_beta   90.00
_cell.angle_gamma   90.00
#
_symmetry.space_group_name_H-M   'P 1'
#
loop_
_entity.id
_entity.type
_entity.pdbx_description
1 polymer ?
#
loop_
_entity_poly.entity_id
_entity_poly.type
_entity_poly.pdbx_seq_one_letter_code
_entity_poly.pdbx_strand_id
1 'polypeptide(L)'
;FSITTMAISIPTGVKIFNWLFTMRKGKIEFTVPMLYALAFIPIFTIGGVTGVMLAMASADYQYHNTMFLVAHFHYVLIPGTVFAVIAGFY
;
A
#
# COMPACT_ATOMS: atom_id res chain seq x y z
N PHE A 1 17.05 13.29 -4.58
CA PHE A 1 15.96 12.73 -3.75
C PHE A 1 15.36 11.43 -4.28
N SER A 2 15.29 11.21 -5.60
CA SER A 2 14.72 9.96 -6.19
C SER A 2 15.22 8.67 -5.52
N ILE A 3 16.54 8.48 -5.36
CA ILE A 3 17.12 7.30 -4.70
C ILE A 3 16.66 7.17 -3.24
N THR A 4 16.66 8.27 -2.49
CA THR A 4 16.22 8.29 -1.09
C THR A 4 14.75 7.91 -0.97
N THR A 5 13.89 8.42 -1.85
CA THR A 5 12.45 8.07 -1.87
C THR A 5 12.25 6.59 -2.19
N MET A 6 13.00 6.03 -3.14
CA MET A 6 12.95 4.60 -3.46
C MET A 6 13.39 3.74 -2.26
N ALA A 7 14.40 4.17 -1.50
CA ALA A 7 14.87 3.43 -0.32
C ALA A 7 13.80 3.26 0.77
N ILE A 8 12.85 4.20 0.88
CA ILE A 8 11.72 4.12 1.85
C ILE A 8 10.75 2.97 1.49
N SER A 9 10.67 2.58 0.21
CA SER A 9 9.79 1.48 -0.22
C SER A 9 10.25 0.11 0.30
N ILE A 10 11.55 -0.08 0.55
CA ILE A 10 12.14 -1.34 1.01
C ILE A 10 11.56 -1.78 2.37
N PRO A 11 11.66 -0.99 3.47
CA PRO A 11 11.11 -1.39 4.76
C PRO A 11 9.59 -1.53 4.74
N THR A 12 8.89 -0.80 3.85
CA THR A 12 7.45 -0.93 3.67
C THR A 12 7.09 -2.27 3.04
N GLY A 13 7.83 -2.69 2.00
CA GLY A 13 7.68 -4.01 1.39
C GLY A 13 7.92 -5.15 2.37
N VAL A 14 8.94 -5.04 3.22
CA VAL A 14 9.21 -6.05 4.27
C VAL A 14 8.01 -6.25 5.20
N LYS A 15 7.31 -5.17 5.59
CA LYS A 15 6.10 -5.27 6.42
C LYS A 15 4.98 -6.05 5.74
N ILE A 16 4.77 -5.84 4.43
CA ILE A 16 3.77 -6.57 3.64
C ILE A 16 4.06 -8.09 3.66
N PHE A 17 5.32 -8.47 3.43
CA PHE A 17 5.71 -9.89 3.51
C PHE A 17 5.56 -10.47 4.91
N ASN A 18 5.86 -9.71 5.96
CA ASN A 18 5.66 -10.16 7.34
C ASN A 18 4.20 -10.51 7.59
N TRP A 19 3.25 -9.65 7.20
CA TRP A 19 1.82 -9.93 7.37
C TRP A 19 1.35 -11.16 6.58
N LEU A 20 1.83 -11.33 5.35
CA LEU A 20 1.54 -12.54 4.55
C LEU A 20 2.05 -13.80 5.24
N PHE A 21 3.27 -13.77 5.78
CA PHE A 21 3.82 -14.93 6.49
C PHE A 21 3.17 -15.18 7.86
N THR A 22 2.69 -14.15 8.55
CA THR A 22 1.89 -14.31 9.77
C THR A 22 0.59 -15.06 9.50
N MET A 23 -0.07 -14.79 8.38
CA MET A 23 -1.31 -15.48 7.99
C MET A 23 -1.05 -16.87 7.39
N ARG A 24 0.13 -17.10 6.81
CA ARG A 24 0.49 -18.38 6.20
C ARG A 24 0.57 -19.48 7.27
N LYS A 25 -0.20 -20.56 7.07
CA LYS A 25 -0.38 -21.69 8.02
C LYS A 25 -1.08 -21.32 9.34
N GLY A 26 -1.65 -20.11 9.44
CA GLY A 26 -2.57 -19.75 10.52
C GLY A 26 -3.97 -20.32 10.31
N LYS A 27 -4.78 -20.35 11.36
CA LYS A 27 -6.23 -20.55 11.25
C LYS A 27 -6.88 -19.17 11.20
N ILE A 28 -7.39 -18.79 10.04
CA ILE A 28 -7.96 -17.46 9.80
C ILE A 28 -9.47 -17.56 9.94
N GLU A 29 -10.05 -16.69 10.78
CA GLU A 29 -11.50 -16.46 10.83
C GLU A 29 -11.82 -15.20 10.01
N PHE A 30 -12.77 -15.32 9.08
CA PHE A 30 -13.16 -14.23 8.19
C PHE A 30 -14.19 -13.31 8.84
N THR A 31 -13.78 -12.61 9.90
CA THR A 31 -14.56 -11.54 10.53
C THR A 31 -14.47 -10.24 9.72
N VAL A 32 -15.35 -9.26 10.00
CA VAL A 32 -15.36 -7.96 9.31
C VAL A 32 -13.99 -7.25 9.38
N PRO A 33 -13.30 -7.15 10.54
CA PRO A 33 -11.96 -6.57 10.60
C PRO A 33 -10.94 -7.32 9.74
N MET A 34 -11.01 -8.64 9.71
CA MET A 34 -10.10 -9.47 8.91
C MET A 34 -10.32 -9.28 7.40
N LEU A 35 -11.56 -9.05 6.95
CA LEU A 35 -11.83 -8.74 5.54
C LEU A 35 -11.17 -7.42 5.11
N TYR A 36 -11.23 -6.38 5.95
CA TYR A 36 -10.53 -5.11 5.68
C TYR A 36 -9.01 -5.27 5.68
N ALA A 37 -8.45 -6.05 6.62
CA ALA A 37 -7.02 -6.37 6.65
C ALA A 37 -6.56 -7.17 5.41
N LEU A 38 -7.37 -8.11 4.95
CA LEU A 38 -7.10 -8.89 3.73
C LEU A 38 -7.20 -8.03 2.46
N ALA A 39 -8.20 -7.16 2.37
CA ALA A 39 -8.35 -6.24 1.23
C ALA A 39 -7.25 -5.17 1.18
N PHE A 40 -6.75 -4.75 2.35
CA PHE A 40 -5.65 -3.78 2.46
C PHE A 40 -4.39 -4.24 1.70
N ILE A 41 -3.96 -5.50 1.88
CA ILE A 41 -2.68 -5.98 1.33
C ILE A 41 -2.55 -5.79 -0.20
N PRO A 42 -3.44 -6.32 -1.05
CA PRO A 42 -3.29 -6.19 -2.50
C PRO A 42 -3.49 -4.74 -2.97
N ILE A 43 -4.47 -4.01 -2.44
CA ILE A 43 -4.80 -2.66 -2.89
C ILE A 43 -3.66 -1.69 -2.52
N PHE A 44 -3.15 -1.77 -1.28
CA PHE A 44 -2.01 -0.97 -0.84
C PHE A 44 -0.73 -1.32 -1.61
N THR A 45 -0.53 -2.59 -1.97
CA THR A 45 0.63 -3.01 -2.78
C THR A 45 0.56 -2.43 -4.19
N ILE A 46 -0.61 -2.43 -4.84
CA ILE A 46 -0.82 -1.78 -6.15
C ILE A 46 -0.52 -0.28 -6.07
N GLY A 47 -1.04 0.40 -5.03
CA GLY A 47 -0.70 1.79 -4.74
C GLY A 47 0.80 1.99 -4.54
N GLY A 48 1.46 1.11 -3.79
CA GLY A 48 2.90 1.16 -3.54
C GLY A 48 3.73 1.06 -4.82
N VAL A 49 3.41 0.13 -5.73
CA VAL A 49 4.12 -0.04 -7.01
C VAL A 49 4.05 1.23 -7.87
N THR A 50 2.88 1.86 -7.95
CA THR A 50 2.74 3.15 -8.67
C THR A 50 3.52 4.29 -7.99
N GLY A 51 3.68 4.25 -6.67
CA GLY A 51 4.50 5.20 -5.91
C GLY A 51 5.99 5.08 -6.18
N VAL A 52 6.49 3.86 -6.42
CA VAL A 52 7.87 3.65 -6.85
C VAL A 52 8.12 4.29 -8.22
N MET A 53 7.14 4.25 -9.13
CA MET A 53 7.23 4.95 -10.42
C MET A 53 7.31 6.48 -10.24
N LEU A 54 6.49 7.06 -9.35
CA LEU A 54 6.55 8.49 -9.01
C LEU A 54 7.85 8.89 -8.30
N ALA A 55 8.52 7.95 -7.62
CA ALA A 55 9.83 8.20 -7.01
C ALA A 55 10.95 8.35 -8.07
N MET A 56 10.73 7.90 -9.31
CA MET A 56 11.69 8.03 -10.41
C MET A 56 11.59 9.44 -11.01
N ALA A 57 12.53 10.32 -10.65
CA ALA A 57 12.49 11.73 -11.06
C ALA A 57 12.42 11.94 -12.58
N SER A 58 13.02 11.05 -13.38
CA SER A 58 12.94 11.12 -14.84
C SER A 58 11.54 10.82 -15.38
N ALA A 59 10.82 9.88 -14.76
CA ALA A 59 9.47 9.51 -15.16
C ALA A 59 8.41 10.45 -14.56
N ASP A 60 8.68 11.04 -13.39
CA ASP A 60 7.74 11.96 -12.73
C ASP A 60 7.41 13.16 -13.61
N TYR A 61 8.36 13.69 -14.40
CA TYR A 61 8.07 14.77 -15.36
C TYR A 61 6.89 14.47 -16.30
N GLN A 62 6.62 13.19 -16.61
CA GLN A 62 5.50 12.77 -17.43
C GLN A 62 4.18 12.62 -16.64
N TYR A 63 4.27 12.22 -15.37
CA TYR A 63 3.10 11.87 -14.54
C TYR A 63 2.68 12.98 -13.58
N HIS A 64 3.52 14.00 -13.42
CA HIS A 64 3.32 15.08 -12.47
C HIS A 64 1.99 15.81 -12.69
N ASN A 65 1.21 15.98 -11.63
CA ASN A 65 -0.12 16.62 -11.64
C ASN A 65 -1.12 16.02 -12.65
N THR A 66 -0.94 14.76 -13.03
CA THR A 66 -1.93 14.01 -13.81
C THR A 66 -2.80 13.14 -12.91
N MET A 67 -3.82 12.50 -13.49
CA MET A 67 -4.65 11.52 -12.78
C MET A 67 -3.85 10.32 -12.24
N PHE A 68 -2.63 10.08 -12.73
CA PHE A 68 -1.74 9.06 -12.19
C PHE A 68 -1.34 9.35 -10.74
N LEU A 69 -1.00 10.62 -10.43
CA LEU A 69 -0.66 11.06 -9.08
C LEU A 69 -1.86 10.90 -8.13
N VAL A 70 -3.03 11.34 -8.57
CA VAL A 70 -4.27 11.26 -7.79
C VAL A 70 -4.63 9.79 -7.52
N ALA A 71 -4.59 8.94 -8.55
CA ALA A 71 -4.88 7.52 -8.41
C ALA A 71 -3.92 6.84 -7.45
N HIS A 72 -2.61 7.05 -7.60
CA HIS A 72 -1.58 6.53 -6.69
C HIS A 72 -1.94 6.83 -5.23
N PHE A 73 -2.19 8.11 -4.91
CA PHE A 73 -2.46 8.53 -3.55
C PHE A 73 -3.73 7.88 -2.97
N HIS A 74 -4.81 7.79 -3.75
CA HIS A 74 -6.06 7.18 -3.30
C HIS A 74 -5.91 5.66 -3.09
N TYR A 75 -5.11 4.98 -3.92
CA TYR A 75 -4.77 3.56 -3.72
C TYR A 75 -3.90 3.31 -2.48
N VAL A 76 -3.24 4.32 -1.91
CA VAL A 76 -2.42 4.18 -0.71
C VAL A 76 -3.20 4.62 0.54
N LEU A 77 -3.82 5.80 0.51
CA LEU A 77 -4.44 6.40 1.70
C LEU A 77 -5.74 5.71 2.11
N ILE A 78 -6.60 5.36 1.16
CA ILE A 78 -7.88 4.72 1.47
C ILE A 78 -7.66 3.35 2.12
N PRO A 79 -6.96 2.38 1.51
CA PRO A 79 -6.72 1.10 2.17
C PRO A 79 -5.76 1.25 3.36
N GLY A 80 -4.80 2.18 3.32
CA GLY A 80 -3.82 2.34 4.39
C GLY A 80 -4.40 2.87 5.70
N THR A 81 -5.25 3.91 5.62
CA THR A 81 -5.76 4.59 6.81
C THR A 81 -7.25 4.37 6.99
N VAL A 82 -8.06 4.55 5.94
CA VAL A 82 -9.52 4.43 6.08
C VAL A 82 -9.93 3.00 6.42
N PHE A 83 -9.36 1.99 5.75
CA PHE A 83 -9.66 0.60 6.10
C PHE A 83 -9.15 0.24 7.49
N ALA A 84 -8.00 0.77 7.92
CA ALA A 84 -7.48 0.54 9.27
C ALA A 84 -8.40 1.12 10.35
N VAL A 85 -8.94 2.33 10.12
CA VAL A 85 -9.94 2.95 11.03
C VAL A 85 -11.22 2.12 11.08
N ILE A 86 -11.72 1.67 9.93
CA ILE A 86 -12.93 0.85 9.87
C ILE A 86 -12.70 -0.53 10.53
N ALA A 87 -11.56 -1.17 10.27
CA ALA A 87 -11.19 -2.45 10.88
C ALA A 87 -10.97 -2.36 12.39
N GLY A 88 -10.55 -1.19 12.90
CA GLY A 88 -10.45 -0.95 14.36
C GLY A 88 -11.77 -0.52 14.99
N PHE A 89 -12.76 -0.09 14.20
CA PHE A 89 -14.10 0.26 14.67
C PHE A 89 -15.01 -0.97 14.82
N TYR A 90 -14.89 -1.94 13.91
CA TYR A 90 -15.58 -3.24 13.98
C TYR A 90 -14.81 -4.27 14.80
#